data_AF-A0A837I7U7-F1
#
_entry.id   AF-A0A837I7U7-F1
#
_cell.length_a   1.000
_cell.length_b   1.000
_cell.length_c   1.000
_cell.angle_alpha   90.00
_cell.angle_beta   90.00
_cell.angle_gamma   90.00
#
_symmetry.space_group_name_H-M   'P 1'
#
loop_
_entity.id
_entity.type
_entity.pdbx_description
1 polymer ?
#
loop_
_entity_poly.entity_id
_entity_poly.type
_entity_poly.pdbx_seq_one_letter_code
_entity_poly.pdbx_strand_id
1 'polypeptide(L)'
;MDADNESIVGRSIEDKSIEDEKIESENTKNERDSRRTRYIILVFIVFIILILILILFLYLIRSPLIFRSGAYSSVTTSTEKTRPAGSSGLSLENSYVFASPLRAKVGGEQIRITVYILNDRGLGISGKTVSLGGGPLQVSPIQPVTDNQGRATFDIASESAPGVYIIEAAVDGATLIQKATVTFD
;
A
#
# COMPACT_ATOMS: atom_id res chain seq x y z
N MET A 1 -48.96 89.22 -23.42
CA MET A 1 -47.62 88.90 -22.89
C MET A 1 -47.76 89.22 -21.42
N ASP A 2 -47.99 88.25 -20.53
CA ASP A 2 -47.21 87.03 -20.39
C ASP A 2 -48.05 85.81 -20.03
N ALA A 3 -47.68 84.70 -20.66
CA ALA A 3 -48.22 83.38 -20.45
C ALA A 3 -47.17 82.55 -19.67
N ASP A 4 -47.67 81.57 -18.93
CA ASP A 4 -47.00 80.31 -18.63
C ASP A 4 -45.86 80.34 -17.60
N ASN A 5 -46.22 80.24 -16.32
CA ASN A 5 -45.27 79.76 -15.29
C ASN A 5 -45.98 78.98 -14.16
N GLU A 6 -46.72 77.94 -14.53
CA GLU A 6 -47.16 76.90 -13.59
C GLU A 6 -46.98 75.52 -14.24
N SER A 7 -45.74 75.00 -14.33
CA SER A 7 -45.52 73.58 -14.68
C SER A 7 -44.08 73.09 -14.44
N ILE A 8 -43.43 73.49 -13.34
CA ILE A 8 -42.07 73.00 -13.03
C ILE A 8 -41.91 72.71 -11.54
N VAL A 9 -42.84 71.97 -10.93
CA VAL A 9 -42.63 71.43 -9.57
C VAL A 9 -43.05 69.96 -9.46
N GLY A 10 -44.00 69.49 -10.27
CA GLY A 10 -44.46 68.09 -10.22
C GLY A 10 -43.49 67.04 -10.80
N ARG A 11 -42.65 67.40 -11.78
CA ARG A 11 -41.78 66.43 -12.50
C ARG A 11 -40.50 66.01 -11.76
N SER A 12 -40.07 66.79 -10.76
CA SER A 12 -38.78 66.56 -10.09
C SER A 12 -38.85 65.57 -8.92
N ILE A 13 -40.05 65.22 -8.45
CA ILE A 13 -40.22 64.27 -7.34
C ILE A 13 -40.39 62.84 -7.86
N GLU A 14 -40.97 62.67 -9.05
CA GLU A 14 -41.23 61.36 -9.64
C GLU A 14 -39.96 60.69 -10.21
N ASP A 15 -39.04 61.48 -10.79
CA ASP A 15 -37.78 60.97 -11.36
C ASP A 15 -36.82 60.45 -10.28
N LYS A 16 -36.80 61.10 -9.11
CA LYS A 16 -35.98 60.67 -7.96
C LYS A 16 -36.49 59.35 -7.37
N SER A 17 -37.81 59.14 -7.36
CA SER A 17 -38.41 57.89 -6.88
C SER A 17 -38.07 56.69 -7.76
N ILE A 18 -37.90 56.90 -9.07
CA ILE A 18 -37.58 55.82 -10.02
C ILE A 18 -36.09 55.44 -9.95
N GLU A 19 -35.20 56.41 -9.75
CA GLU A 19 -33.78 56.13 -9.53
C GLU A 19 -33.53 55.39 -8.22
N ASP A 20 -34.22 55.78 -7.14
CA ASP A 20 -34.09 55.13 -5.83
C ASP A 20 -34.59 53.66 -5.87
N GLU A 21 -35.72 53.39 -6.57
CA GLU A 21 -36.24 52.03 -6.73
C GLU A 21 -35.31 51.15 -7.59
N LYS A 22 -34.68 51.72 -8.62
CA LYS A 22 -33.72 51.00 -9.45
C LYS A 22 -32.45 50.63 -8.67
N ILE A 23 -31.93 51.53 -7.84
CA ILE A 23 -30.76 51.27 -6.98
C ILE A 23 -31.07 50.19 -5.94
N GLU A 24 -32.28 50.18 -5.37
CA GLU A 24 -32.71 49.14 -4.44
C GLU A 24 -32.88 47.77 -5.14
N SER A 25 -33.40 47.76 -6.37
CA SER A 25 -33.53 46.53 -7.16
C SER A 25 -32.18 45.94 -7.60
N GLU A 26 -31.17 46.77 -7.90
CA GLU A 26 -29.82 46.31 -8.24
C GLU A 26 -29.06 45.80 -7.01
N ASN A 27 -29.17 46.47 -5.86
CA ASN A 27 -28.54 46.02 -4.62
C ASN A 27 -29.11 44.67 -4.16
N THR A 28 -30.42 44.46 -4.23
CA THR A 28 -31.05 43.19 -3.83
C THR A 28 -30.76 42.02 -4.79
N LYS A 29 -30.40 42.30 -6.05
CA LYS A 29 -29.95 41.29 -7.01
C LYS A 29 -28.50 40.89 -6.75
N ASN A 30 -27.62 41.87 -6.53
CA ASN A 30 -26.20 41.64 -6.27
C ASN A 30 -25.96 40.85 -4.97
N GLU A 31 -26.79 41.07 -3.95
CA GLU A 31 -26.71 40.33 -2.69
C GLU A 31 -27.12 38.85 -2.83
N ARG A 32 -28.08 38.55 -3.71
CA ARG A 32 -28.52 37.17 -4.01
C ARG A 32 -27.46 36.38 -4.77
N ASP A 33 -26.78 37.02 -5.73
CA ASP A 33 -25.73 36.36 -6.51
C ASP A 33 -24.49 36.06 -5.66
N SER A 34 -24.11 36.97 -4.75
CA SER A 34 -23.00 36.75 -3.80
C SER A 34 -23.25 35.54 -2.88
N ARG A 35 -24.50 35.33 -2.42
CA ARG A 35 -24.85 34.18 -1.57
C ARG A 35 -24.73 32.86 -2.35
N ARG A 36 -25.19 32.81 -3.60
CA ARG A 36 -25.11 31.61 -4.45
C ARG A 36 -23.67 31.21 -4.77
N THR A 37 -22.81 32.18 -5.08
CA THR A 37 -21.39 31.91 -5.35
C THR A 37 -20.68 31.33 -4.12
N ARG A 38 -21.01 31.79 -2.91
CA ARG A 38 -20.48 31.22 -1.66
C ARG A 38 -20.91 29.77 -1.46
N TYR A 39 -22.17 29.44 -1.73
CA TYR A 39 -22.64 28.05 -1.66
C TYR A 39 -21.93 27.14 -2.68
N ILE A 40 -21.74 27.60 -3.91
CA ILE A 40 -21.03 26.84 -4.95
C ILE A 40 -19.58 26.58 -4.51
N ILE A 41 -18.90 27.59 -3.96
CA ILE A 41 -17.55 27.45 -3.41
C ILE A 41 -17.53 26.44 -2.26
N LEU A 42 -18.48 26.51 -1.32
CA LEU A 42 -18.57 25.57 -0.20
C LEU A 42 -18.81 24.12 -0.67
N VAL A 43 -19.69 23.91 -1.65
CA VAL A 43 -19.94 22.59 -2.23
C VAL A 43 -18.69 22.03 -2.90
N PHE A 44 -17.94 22.88 -3.61
CA PHE A 44 -16.70 22.47 -4.26
C PHE A 44 -15.62 22.09 -3.23
N ILE A 45 -15.51 22.83 -2.13
CA ILE A 45 -14.61 22.50 -1.01
C ILE A 45 -14.98 21.14 -0.40
N VAL A 46 -16.26 20.89 -0.15
CA VAL A 46 -16.73 19.60 0.39
C VAL A 46 -16.41 18.45 -0.56
N PHE A 47 -16.57 18.65 -1.87
CA PHE A 47 -16.25 17.63 -2.87
C PHE A 47 -14.75 17.31 -2.92
N ILE A 48 -13.88 18.32 -2.84
CA ILE A 48 -12.42 18.11 -2.77
C ILE A 48 -12.05 17.32 -1.51
N ILE A 49 -12.65 17.65 -0.36
CA ILE A 49 -12.40 16.93 0.90
C ILE A 49 -12.80 15.45 0.76
N LEU A 50 -13.95 15.17 0.14
CA LEU A 50 -14.42 13.81 -0.08
C LEU A 50 -13.45 13.01 -0.97
N ILE A 51 -12.93 13.62 -2.03
CA ILE A 51 -11.92 13.00 -2.91
C ILE A 51 -10.62 12.73 -2.14
N LEU A 52 -10.15 13.68 -1.32
CA LEU A 52 -8.95 13.49 -0.49
C LEU A 52 -9.09 12.32 0.48
N ILE A 53 -10.25 12.19 1.12
CA ILE A 53 -10.57 11.07 2.02
C ILE A 53 -10.57 9.74 1.24
N LEU A 54 -11.15 9.72 0.04
CA LEU A 54 -11.18 8.51 -0.80
C LEU A 54 -9.76 8.08 -1.22
N ILE A 55 -8.92 9.02 -1.64
CA ILE A 55 -7.51 8.75 -2.01
C ILE A 55 -6.74 8.21 -0.79
N LEU A 56 -6.93 8.83 0.38
CA LEU A 56 -6.31 8.35 1.62
C LEU A 56 -6.77 6.93 1.98
N PHE A 57 -8.06 6.64 1.83
CA PHE A 57 -8.62 5.31 2.07
C PHE A 57 -8.03 4.25 1.13
N LEU A 58 -7.93 4.55 -0.17
CA LEU A 58 -7.29 3.65 -1.14
C LEU A 58 -5.79 3.44 -0.84
N TYR A 59 -5.11 4.48 -0.37
CA TYR A 59 -3.71 4.38 0.09
C TYR A 59 -3.58 3.47 1.31
N LEU A 60 -4.50 3.54 2.26
CA LEU A 60 -4.54 2.66 3.44
C LEU A 60 -4.82 1.19 3.09
N ILE A 61 -5.62 0.93 2.04
CA ILE A 61 -5.85 -0.44 1.55
C ILE A 61 -4.60 -1.01 0.87
N ARG A 62 -3.85 -0.19 0.14
CA ARG A 62 -2.65 -0.63 -0.59
C ARG A 62 -1.41 -0.73 0.29
N SER A 63 -1.32 0.07 1.34
CA SER A 63 -0.25 -0.09 2.34
C SER A 63 -0.59 -1.31 3.20
N PRO A 64 0.21 -2.40 3.18
CA PRO A 64 0.04 -3.43 4.18
C PRO A 64 0.29 -2.75 5.53
N LEU A 65 -0.77 -2.63 6.36
CA LEU A 65 -0.62 -2.21 7.74
C LEU A 65 0.36 -3.17 8.40
N ILE A 66 1.62 -2.75 8.52
CA ILE A 66 2.61 -3.44 9.34
C ILE A 66 2.15 -3.20 10.79
N PHE A 67 1.32 -4.12 11.30
CA PHE A 67 0.99 -4.19 12.72
C PHE A 67 2.28 -4.49 13.49
N ARG A 68 3.05 -3.45 13.83
CA ARG A 68 4.10 -3.55 14.84
C ARG A 68 3.44 -3.50 16.21
N SER A 69 3.04 -4.67 16.72
CA SER A 69 2.72 -4.81 18.14
C SER A 69 4.03 -4.63 18.93
N GLY A 70 4.22 -3.43 19.46
CA GLY A 70 5.22 -3.18 20.50
C GLY A 70 4.73 -3.82 21.80
N ALA A 71 5.12 -5.06 22.06
CA ALA A 71 4.95 -5.70 23.36
C ALA A 71 6.13 -6.64 23.65
N TYR A 72 6.95 -6.16 24.60
CA TYR A 72 7.96 -6.87 25.40
C TYR A 72 9.30 -7.21 24.72
N SER A 73 10.22 -6.26 24.87
CA SER A 73 11.60 -6.57 25.23
C SER A 73 11.63 -7.45 26.48
N SER A 74 12.28 -8.60 26.39
CA SER A 74 13.24 -8.99 27.42
C SER A 74 14.47 -9.55 26.71
N VAL A 75 15.53 -8.74 26.77
CA VAL A 75 16.90 -9.19 26.67
C VAL A 75 17.06 -10.36 27.64
N THR A 76 17.36 -11.55 27.12
CA THR A 76 18.08 -12.56 27.89
C THR A 76 19.36 -12.84 27.13
N THR A 77 20.44 -12.37 27.72
CA THR A 77 21.81 -12.62 27.36
C THR A 77 22.07 -14.13 27.44
N SER A 78 22.36 -14.76 26.31
CA SER A 78 23.05 -16.05 26.28
C SER A 78 24.09 -16.00 25.17
N THR A 79 25.29 -15.63 25.59
CA THR A 79 26.58 -16.19 25.18
C THR A 79 26.78 -16.54 23.70
N GLU A 80 27.57 -15.67 23.05
CA GLU A 80 28.62 -16.02 22.09
C GLU A 80 28.35 -17.14 21.08
N LYS A 81 27.86 -16.74 19.91
CA LYS A 81 28.55 -17.04 18.64
C LYS A 81 28.13 -15.99 17.63
N THR A 82 29.11 -15.31 17.04
CA THR A 82 29.00 -14.22 16.06
C THR A 82 27.82 -14.40 15.10
N ARG A 83 26.67 -13.76 15.39
CA ARG A 83 25.53 -13.65 14.47
C ARG A 83 25.51 -12.24 13.86
N PRO A 84 25.41 -12.10 12.54
CA PRO A 84 25.35 -10.79 11.90
C PRO A 84 24.11 -10.01 12.39
N ALA A 85 24.31 -8.73 12.64
CA ALA A 85 23.32 -7.79 13.18
C ALA A 85 22.12 -7.69 12.22
N GLY A 86 21.07 -8.47 12.49
CA GLY A 86 19.84 -8.56 11.69
C GLY A 86 18.93 -9.74 12.08
N SER A 87 19.48 -10.71 12.83
CA SER A 87 18.83 -11.97 13.17
C SER A 87 18.08 -11.98 14.51
N SER A 88 17.51 -10.85 14.95
CA SER A 88 16.73 -10.79 16.20
C SER A 88 15.59 -11.82 16.15
N GLY A 89 15.78 -12.96 16.81
CA GLY A 89 14.82 -14.04 16.88
C GLY A 89 14.77 -15.03 15.72
N LEU A 90 15.73 -15.06 14.78
CA LEU A 90 15.79 -16.14 13.75
C LEU A 90 16.31 -17.44 14.37
N SER A 91 15.72 -18.59 14.05
CA SER A 91 16.26 -19.92 14.38
C SER A 91 16.53 -20.68 13.09
N LEU A 92 17.80 -21.01 12.81
CA LEU A 92 18.16 -21.77 11.61
C LEU A 92 17.82 -23.25 11.76
N GLU A 93 17.76 -23.72 13.00
CA GLU A 93 17.45 -25.09 13.41
C GLU A 93 15.95 -25.38 13.27
N ASN A 94 15.10 -24.40 13.57
CA ASN A 94 13.66 -24.52 13.41
C ASN A 94 13.18 -24.16 12.00
N SER A 95 13.96 -23.39 11.24
CA SER A 95 13.59 -23.00 9.88
C SER A 95 13.82 -24.14 8.89
N TYR A 96 12.91 -24.33 7.94
CA TYR A 96 12.97 -25.46 7.02
C TYR A 96 12.50 -25.12 5.61
N VAL A 97 12.90 -25.98 4.67
CA VAL A 97 12.50 -25.92 3.27
C VAL A 97 11.71 -27.18 2.91
N PHE A 98 10.62 -26.99 2.19
CA PHE A 98 9.72 -28.03 1.72
C PHE A 98 9.56 -27.91 0.20
N ALA A 99 9.52 -29.05 -0.49
CA ALA A 99 9.35 -29.13 -1.93
C ALA A 99 8.15 -30.03 -2.27
N SER A 100 7.31 -29.60 -3.22
CA SER A 100 6.19 -30.40 -3.71
C SER A 100 5.83 -30.04 -5.16
N PRO A 101 5.72 -31.02 -6.07
CA PRO A 101 6.14 -32.41 -5.90
C PRO A 101 7.67 -32.54 -5.72
N LEU A 102 8.19 -33.71 -5.33
CA LEU A 102 9.65 -33.95 -5.24
C LEU A 102 10.29 -34.32 -6.59
N ARG A 103 9.46 -34.60 -7.60
CA ARG A 103 9.89 -34.97 -8.96
C ARG A 103 9.09 -34.21 -10.00
N ALA A 104 9.74 -33.83 -11.09
CA ALA A 104 9.14 -33.16 -12.23
C ALA A 104 9.90 -33.52 -13.51
N LYS A 105 9.29 -33.37 -14.68
CA LYS A 105 9.98 -33.52 -15.97
C LYS A 105 10.76 -32.28 -16.36
N VAL A 106 11.89 -32.48 -17.02
CA VAL A 106 12.63 -31.41 -17.69
C VAL A 106 11.78 -30.78 -18.81
N GLY A 107 11.85 -29.45 -18.96
CA GLY A 107 11.28 -28.74 -20.11
C GLY A 107 9.79 -28.44 -20.03
N GLY A 108 9.21 -28.35 -18.83
CA GLY A 108 7.82 -27.85 -18.70
C GLY A 108 7.13 -28.07 -17.36
N GLU A 109 7.66 -28.91 -16.48
CA GLU A 109 7.09 -29.11 -15.15
C GLU A 109 7.86 -28.31 -14.08
N GLN A 110 7.14 -27.92 -13.04
CA GLN A 110 7.66 -27.09 -11.95
C GLN A 110 7.50 -27.78 -10.61
N ILE A 111 8.45 -27.53 -9.73
CA ILE A 111 8.40 -27.92 -8.33
C ILE A 111 8.21 -26.67 -7.49
N ARG A 112 7.22 -26.68 -6.59
CA ARG A 112 7.02 -25.59 -5.64
C ARG A 112 7.91 -25.78 -4.43
N ILE A 113 8.74 -24.80 -4.17
CA ILE A 113 9.55 -24.67 -2.97
C ILE A 113 8.85 -23.71 -2.00
N THR A 114 8.63 -24.18 -0.78
CA THR A 114 8.10 -23.39 0.33
C THR A 114 9.13 -23.36 1.44
N VAL A 115 9.56 -22.18 1.85
CA VAL A 115 10.51 -21.96 2.93
C VAL A 115 9.78 -21.37 4.12
N TYR A 116 9.97 -21.96 5.30
CA TYR A 116 9.45 -21.44 6.56
C TYR A 116 10.61 -20.90 7.39
N ILE A 117 10.56 -19.60 7.67
CA ILE A 117 11.51 -18.89 8.53
C ILE A 117 10.89 -18.72 9.91
N LEU A 118 11.45 -19.43 10.88
CA LEU A 118 10.91 -19.53 12.23
C LEU A 118 11.88 -18.94 13.27
N ASN A 119 11.32 -18.58 14.42
CA ASN A 119 12.09 -18.24 15.61
C ASN A 119 12.35 -19.46 16.52
N ASP A 120 13.05 -19.23 17.62
CA ASP A 120 13.40 -20.29 18.58
C ASP A 120 12.17 -20.93 19.26
N ARG A 121 10.99 -20.29 19.15
CA ARG A 121 9.70 -20.81 19.64
C ARG A 121 8.88 -21.51 18.54
N GLY A 122 9.43 -21.67 17.34
CA GLY A 122 8.73 -22.27 16.19
C GLY A 122 7.66 -21.37 15.56
N LEU A 123 7.65 -20.07 15.89
CA LEU A 123 6.71 -19.12 15.29
C LEU A 123 7.33 -18.46 14.05
N GLY A 124 6.50 -18.24 13.03
CA GLY A 124 6.91 -17.59 11.78
C GLY A 124 7.40 -16.17 11.96
N ILE A 125 8.45 -15.81 11.21
CA ILE A 125 9.00 -14.45 11.17
C ILE A 125 8.65 -13.84 9.81
N SER A 126 7.85 -12.77 9.83
CA SER A 126 7.44 -12.05 8.62
C SER A 126 8.47 -11.03 8.13
N GLY A 127 8.35 -10.64 6.86
CA GLY A 127 9.14 -9.57 6.26
C GLY A 127 10.60 -9.94 5.96
N LYS A 128 10.96 -11.22 6.01
CA LYS A 128 12.31 -11.71 5.71
C LYS A 128 12.43 -12.06 4.24
N THR A 129 13.46 -11.54 3.57
CA THR A 129 13.74 -11.87 2.17
C THR A 129 14.51 -13.19 2.11
N VAL A 130 13.95 -14.15 1.40
CA VAL A 130 14.52 -15.48 1.18
C VAL A 130 15.08 -15.56 -0.24
N SER A 131 16.23 -16.21 -0.39
CA SER A 131 16.83 -16.56 -1.67
C SER A 131 17.03 -18.07 -1.76
N LEU A 132 16.85 -18.64 -2.95
CA LEU A 132 17.14 -20.05 -3.22
C LEU A 132 18.44 -20.23 -4.00
N GLY A 133 19.11 -21.35 -3.76
CA GLY A 133 20.22 -21.90 -4.54
C GLY A 133 20.07 -23.41 -4.72
N GLY A 134 21.06 -24.06 -5.34
CA GLY A 134 21.08 -25.53 -5.44
C GLY A 134 21.31 -26.14 -6.83
N GLY A 135 21.67 -25.33 -7.83
CA GLY A 135 22.03 -25.82 -9.17
C GLY A 135 21.66 -24.84 -10.29
N PRO A 136 21.90 -25.22 -11.56
CA PRO A 136 21.53 -24.44 -12.75
C PRO A 136 20.02 -24.54 -13.05
N LEU A 137 19.18 -24.34 -12.05
CA LEU A 137 17.72 -24.37 -12.17
C LEU A 137 17.18 -22.96 -12.42
N GLN A 138 16.09 -22.88 -13.17
CA GLN A 138 15.33 -21.64 -13.28
C GLN A 138 14.51 -21.47 -12.00
N VAL A 139 14.70 -20.35 -11.30
CA VAL A 139 13.96 -20.01 -10.08
C VAL A 139 13.00 -18.86 -10.37
N SER A 140 11.71 -19.11 -10.20
CA SER A 140 10.63 -18.14 -10.36
C SER A 140 10.08 -17.75 -8.98
N PRO A 141 10.41 -16.56 -8.45
CA PRO A 141 9.91 -16.12 -7.16
C PRO A 141 8.41 -15.80 -7.23
N ILE A 142 7.60 -16.46 -6.39
CA ILE A 142 6.17 -16.13 -6.23
C ILE A 142 6.01 -15.15 -5.07
N GLN A 143 6.59 -15.50 -3.93
CA GLN A 143 6.56 -14.71 -2.72
C GLN A 143 7.91 -14.84 -2.00
N PRO A 144 8.92 -14.07 -2.42
CA PRO A 144 10.28 -14.17 -1.88
C PRO A 144 10.41 -13.56 -0.47
N VAL A 145 9.42 -12.79 -0.01
CA VAL A 145 9.39 -12.18 1.33
C VAL A 145 8.38 -12.92 2.20
N THR A 146 8.79 -13.31 3.40
CA THR A 146 7.95 -14.13 4.29
C THR A 146 6.68 -13.41 4.75
N ASP A 147 5.56 -14.14 4.78
CA ASP A 147 4.30 -13.65 5.36
C ASP A 147 4.26 -13.77 6.89
N ASN A 148 3.09 -13.51 7.49
CA ASN A 148 2.84 -13.60 8.93
C ASN A 148 3.05 -15.01 9.52
N GLN A 149 3.10 -16.06 8.68
CA GLN A 149 3.40 -17.43 9.09
C GLN A 149 4.87 -17.79 8.84
N GLY A 150 5.69 -16.82 8.42
CA GLY A 150 7.10 -17.05 8.08
C GLY A 150 7.28 -17.73 6.73
N ARG A 151 6.25 -17.78 5.87
CA ARG A 151 6.27 -18.54 4.62
C ARG A 151 6.75 -17.69 3.43
N ALA A 152 7.74 -18.20 2.69
CA ALA A 152 8.16 -17.71 1.38
C ALA A 152 8.01 -18.84 0.33
N THR A 153 7.65 -18.50 -0.91
CA THR A 153 7.37 -19.48 -1.97
C THR A 153 8.02 -19.15 -3.31
N PHE A 154 8.47 -20.19 -3.99
CA PHE A 154 9.15 -20.14 -5.28
C PHE A 154 8.72 -21.34 -6.11
N ASP A 155 8.69 -21.19 -7.42
CA ASP A 155 8.64 -22.33 -8.34
C ASP A 155 10.01 -22.52 -8.99
N ILE A 156 10.47 -23.75 -9.11
CA ILE A 156 11.72 -24.11 -9.76
C ILE A 156 11.48 -25.05 -10.94
N ALA A 157 12.26 -24.90 -12.01
CA ALA A 157 12.23 -25.76 -13.19
C ALA A 157 13.64 -26.08 -13.69
N SER A 158 13.77 -27.22 -14.37
CA SER A 158 14.92 -27.53 -15.21
C SER A 158 14.51 -27.46 -16.68
N GLU A 159 15.20 -26.64 -17.47
CA GLU A 159 14.90 -26.47 -18.90
C GLU A 159 15.47 -27.61 -19.76
N SER A 160 16.66 -28.11 -19.42
CA SER A 160 17.38 -29.06 -20.29
C SER A 160 18.18 -30.14 -19.56
N ALA A 161 18.38 -30.03 -18.24
CA ALA A 161 19.27 -30.92 -17.51
C ALA A 161 18.50 -31.81 -16.52
N PRO A 162 18.35 -33.12 -16.80
CA PRO A 162 17.84 -34.06 -15.81
C PRO A 162 18.87 -34.25 -14.69
N GLY A 163 18.40 -34.61 -13.51
CA GLY A 163 19.27 -34.89 -12.38
C GLY A 163 18.63 -34.70 -11.02
N VAL A 164 19.40 -35.03 -9.98
CA VAL A 164 19.04 -34.80 -8.59
C VAL A 164 19.67 -33.48 -8.14
N TYR A 165 18.86 -32.57 -7.62
CA TYR A 165 19.28 -31.25 -7.17
C TYR A 165 19.00 -31.08 -5.68
N ILE A 166 19.96 -30.47 -4.97
CA ILE A 166 19.84 -30.17 -3.55
C ILE A 166 19.56 -28.67 -3.42
N ILE A 167 18.32 -28.34 -3.09
CA ILE A 167 17.86 -26.96 -2.95
C ILE A 167 18.23 -26.43 -1.58
N GLU A 168 18.89 -25.27 -1.60
CA GLU A 168 19.31 -24.52 -0.43
C GLU A 168 18.51 -23.22 -0.35
N ALA A 169 18.17 -22.80 0.87
CA ALA A 169 17.54 -21.51 1.12
C ALA A 169 18.43 -20.67 2.04
N ALA A 170 18.47 -19.37 1.80
CA ALA A 170 19.16 -18.42 2.65
C ALA A 170 18.27 -17.22 2.99
N VAL A 171 18.46 -16.67 4.18
CA VAL A 171 17.74 -15.51 4.71
C VAL A 171 18.75 -14.60 5.41
N ASP A 172 18.72 -13.30 5.12
CA ASP A 172 19.65 -12.30 5.69
C ASP A 172 21.15 -12.71 5.59
N GLY A 173 21.52 -13.42 4.54
CA GLY A 173 22.88 -13.92 4.33
C GLY A 173 23.25 -15.20 5.10
N ALA A 174 22.32 -15.78 5.88
CA ALA A 174 22.49 -17.06 6.55
C ALA A 174 21.76 -18.19 5.80
N THR A 175 22.48 -19.25 5.46
CA THR A 175 21.92 -20.46 4.84
C THR A 175 21.22 -21.33 5.88
N LEU A 176 20.04 -21.85 5.54
CA LEU A 176 19.32 -22.80 6.37
C LEU A 176 20.07 -24.14 6.43
N ILE A 177 19.94 -24.83 7.57
CA ILE A 177 20.55 -26.14 7.78
C ILE A 177 19.83 -27.21 6.96
N GLN A 178 18.49 -27.15 6.95
CA GLN A 178 17.68 -28.09 6.20
C GLN A 178 17.68 -27.75 4.70
N LYS A 179 17.84 -28.78 3.88
CA LYS A 179 17.83 -28.72 2.41
C LYS A 179 16.73 -29.61 1.87
N ALA A 180 16.22 -29.28 0.68
CA ALA A 180 15.26 -30.14 -0.03
C ALA A 180 15.95 -30.84 -1.19
N THR A 181 15.72 -32.13 -1.37
CA THR A 181 16.22 -32.87 -2.53
C THR A 181 15.09 -33.06 -3.52
N VAL A 182 15.32 -32.68 -4.77
CA VAL A 182 14.35 -32.79 -5.86
C VAL A 182 14.97 -33.52 -7.04
N THR A 183 14.15 -34.12 -7.90
CA THR A 183 14.62 -34.81 -9.11
C THR A 183 13.91 -34.25 -10.34
N PHE A 184 14.69 -33.97 -11.39
CA PHE A 184 14.15 -33.71 -12.72
C PHE A 184 14.51 -34.88 -13.63
N ASP A 185 13.52 -35.49 -14.27
CA ASP A 185 13.66 -36.64 -15.17
C ASP A 185 13.47 -36.23 -16.65
#